data_AF-A0A5K7S8R5-F1
#
_entry.id   AF-A0A5K7S8R5-F1
#
_cell.length_a   1.000
_cell.length_b   1.000
_cell.length_c   1.000
_cell.angle_alpha   90.00
_cell.angle_beta   90.00
_cell.angle_gamma   90.00
#
_symmetry.space_group_name_H-M   'P 1'
#
loop_
_entity.id
_entity.type
_entity.pdbx_description
1 polymer ?
#
loop_
_entity_poly.entity_id
_entity_poly.type
_entity_poly.pdbx_seq_one_letter_code
_entity_poly.pdbx_strand_id
1 'polypeptide(L)'
;MQLEQRIKSELEENPILELVEGEDFDESFDDTDTDDSQSDDEFSLDDYLNDEDIPNYRLAANNYSKDDKQVDMPYSSGVSFHDSLIEQLGLSNLKEEEELIAEYIIGNIDEDGYLRRDLLSISDDLAFHMNIEVKLEDLERYLAIIQDFDPPGIGARDLQECLLLQIKRKKGKNSTSLAARIIKDCFEEFTKKHYDKILKKYEISEEELKESIDEILKLNPKPGSSYSNPMGKSNQVIVPDFLLDNLEGELNLSLNQKNVPDLQLNSTYIDLMKSYSGNKIGATKDKKEALTFMKQKLDSAKWFIDAIRQRHNTLYVTMSEIIKFQKEFFQDGDETKLKPMILKDIADLTGLDISTISRVSNSKYIQTHFGIYPLKYFFSEGLQTDTGEEVSTREIKKILAECIDNEDKRHPVTDEKLALILKEKSYLVARRTVAKYREQLGIPVARMRKEL
;
A
#
# COMPACT_ATOMS: atom_id res chain seq x y z
N MET A 1 14.71 -0.16 3.48
CA MET A 1 14.83 0.45 4.84
C MET A 1 15.62 -0.36 5.88
N GLN A 2 15.16 -1.49 6.45
CA GLN A 2 15.92 -2.16 7.53
C GLN A 2 17.31 -2.68 7.08
N LEU A 3 17.41 -3.20 5.86
CA LEU A 3 18.69 -3.66 5.30
C LEU A 3 19.62 -2.49 4.95
N GLU A 4 19.12 -1.45 4.29
CA GLU A 4 19.90 -0.23 4.00
C GLU A 4 20.48 0.42 5.26
N GLN A 5 19.68 0.51 6.33
CA GLN A 5 20.14 1.07 7.60
C GLN A 5 21.24 0.19 8.22
N ARG A 6 21.14 -1.13 8.06
CA ARG A 6 22.16 -2.08 8.53
C ARG A 6 23.42 -2.02 7.67
N ILE A 7 23.30 -1.90 6.34
CA ILE A 7 24.44 -1.70 5.43
C ILE A 7 25.16 -0.40 5.77
N LYS A 8 24.44 0.70 6.00
CA LYS A 8 25.03 1.98 6.45
C LYS A 8 25.77 1.85 7.78
N SER A 9 25.18 1.19 8.76
CA SER A 9 25.82 0.94 10.07
C SER A 9 27.10 0.11 9.94
N GLU A 10 27.09 -0.95 9.11
CA GLU A 10 28.28 -1.78 8.88
C GLU A 10 29.36 -1.03 8.10
N LEU A 11 28.97 -0.16 7.17
CA LEU A 11 29.91 0.73 6.45
C LEU A 11 30.57 1.74 7.40
N GLU A 12 29.83 2.28 8.36
CA GLU A 12 30.35 3.20 9.39
C GLU A 12 31.27 2.46 10.38
N GLU A 13 30.95 1.22 10.74
CA GLU A 13 31.72 0.43 11.70
C GLU A 13 32.93 -0.29 11.11
N ASN A 14 32.96 -0.52 9.80
CA ASN A 14 33.99 -1.31 9.14
C ASN A 14 34.72 -0.54 8.02
N PRO A 15 35.94 -0.04 8.27
CA PRO A 15 36.70 0.72 7.29
C PRO A 15 37.22 -0.12 6.11
N ILE A 16 37.02 -1.44 6.13
CA ILE A 16 37.48 -2.37 5.07
C ILE A 16 36.39 -2.55 4.00
N LEU A 17 35.13 -2.22 4.30
CA LEU A 17 34.02 -2.31 3.35
C LEU A 17 33.95 -1.04 2.50
N GLU A 18 33.88 -1.22 1.19
CA GLU A 18 33.75 -0.13 0.22
C GLU A 18 32.49 -0.33 -0.64
N LEU A 19 31.80 0.77 -0.94
CA LEU A 19 30.67 0.79 -1.86
C LEU A 19 31.20 0.98 -3.26
N VAL A 20 30.85 0.06 -4.16
CA VAL A 20 31.06 0.27 -5.60
C VAL A 20 29.76 0.79 -6.18
N GLU A 21 29.76 2.03 -6.67
CA GLU A 21 28.62 2.57 -7.43
C GLU A 21 28.72 2.13 -8.89
N GLY A 22 28.02 1.04 -9.21
CA GLY A 22 27.52 0.71 -10.56
C GLY A 22 28.53 0.18 -11.58
N GLU A 23 28.55 -1.14 -11.78
CA GLU A 23 28.71 -1.77 -13.09
C GLU A 23 27.80 -3.01 -13.13
N ASP A 24 26.77 -3.00 -13.98
CA ASP A 24 25.89 -4.16 -14.20
C ASP A 24 26.74 -5.33 -14.76
N PHE A 25 26.77 -6.46 -14.05
CA PHE A 25 27.33 -7.71 -14.57
C PHE A 25 26.19 -8.67 -14.94
N ASP A 26 26.13 -9.02 -16.22
CA ASP A 26 25.26 -10.05 -16.80
C ASP A 26 26.06 -11.37 -16.78
N GLU A 27 25.73 -12.31 -15.89
CA GLU A 27 26.40 -13.61 -15.83
C GLU A 27 25.62 -14.67 -16.62
N SER A 28 26.22 -15.10 -17.73
CA SER A 28 25.91 -16.36 -18.39
C SER A 28 26.70 -17.47 -17.69
N PHE A 29 25.98 -18.49 -17.22
CA PHE A 29 26.53 -19.69 -16.60
C PHE A 29 27.33 -20.51 -17.63
N ASP A 30 28.51 -20.98 -17.25
CA ASP A 30 29.09 -22.18 -17.86
C ASP A 30 29.57 -23.15 -16.77
N ASP A 31 29.10 -24.38 -16.89
CA ASP A 31 29.33 -25.51 -15.99
C ASP A 31 30.73 -26.08 -16.23
N THR A 32 31.54 -26.25 -15.19
CA THR A 32 32.60 -27.27 -15.20
C THR A 32 32.72 -27.96 -13.86
N ASP A 33 32.29 -29.22 -13.85
CA ASP A 33 32.53 -30.23 -12.82
C ASP A 33 34.02 -30.32 -12.45
N THR A 34 34.32 -30.34 -11.15
CA THR A 34 35.55 -31.00 -10.66
C THR A 34 35.33 -31.68 -9.32
N ASP A 35 35.72 -32.95 -9.31
CA ASP A 35 35.47 -34.00 -8.32
C ASP A 35 36.34 -33.84 -7.06
N ASP A 36 35.77 -34.26 -5.93
CA ASP A 36 36.32 -34.17 -4.58
C ASP A 36 37.53 -35.11 -4.37
N SER A 37 38.62 -34.60 -3.80
CA SER A 37 39.55 -35.44 -3.03
C SER A 37 40.23 -34.66 -1.90
N GLN A 38 40.02 -35.17 -0.67
CA GLN A 38 40.54 -34.64 0.57
C GLN A 38 42.06 -34.85 0.71
N SER A 39 42.77 -33.79 1.05
CA SER A 39 44.02 -33.86 1.82
C SER A 39 44.14 -32.62 2.71
N ASP A 40 44.16 -32.83 4.03
CA ASP A 40 44.57 -31.85 5.02
C ASP A 40 46.05 -31.49 4.80
N ASP A 41 46.31 -30.34 4.16
CA ASP A 41 47.61 -29.66 4.23
C ASP A 41 47.41 -28.14 4.07
N GLU A 42 48.17 -27.41 4.89
CA GLU A 42 48.31 -25.96 5.06
C GLU A 42 47.89 -25.09 3.85
N PHE A 43 46.74 -24.41 3.95
CA PHE A 43 46.21 -23.49 2.93
C PHE A 43 47.18 -22.33 2.63
N SER A 44 47.78 -22.35 1.43
CA SER A 44 48.65 -21.28 0.91
C SER A 44 47.84 -20.23 0.15
N LEU A 45 48.23 -18.96 0.32
CA LEU A 45 47.61 -17.75 -0.25
C LEU A 45 47.78 -17.59 -1.78
N ASP A 46 48.28 -18.61 -2.46
CA ASP A 46 48.64 -18.57 -3.90
C ASP A 46 47.43 -18.84 -4.81
N ASP A 47 46.37 -19.45 -4.29
CA ASP A 47 45.09 -19.67 -4.99
C ASP A 47 44.28 -18.37 -5.20
N TYR A 48 44.73 -17.24 -4.65
CA TYR A 48 44.06 -15.94 -4.73
C TYR A 48 44.53 -15.07 -5.91
N LEU A 49 45.51 -15.49 -6.71
CA LEU A 49 46.29 -14.59 -7.57
C LEU A 49 46.24 -14.87 -9.08
N ASN A 50 45.58 -15.94 -9.56
CA ASN A 50 45.53 -16.23 -10.99
C ASN A 50 44.17 -15.92 -11.60
N ASP A 51 43.87 -14.63 -11.76
CA ASP A 51 42.93 -14.14 -12.78
C ASP A 51 43.32 -12.71 -13.17
N GLU A 52 44.43 -12.58 -13.90
CA GLU A 52 44.76 -11.36 -14.65
C GLU A 52 44.55 -11.61 -16.14
N ASP A 53 43.30 -11.47 -16.60
CA ASP A 53 42.99 -11.19 -18.01
C ASP A 53 42.04 -9.98 -18.06
N ILE A 54 42.61 -8.79 -18.27
CA ILE A 54 41.86 -7.54 -18.40
C ILE A 54 41.27 -7.49 -19.83
N PRO A 55 39.95 -7.58 -20.04
CA PRO A 55 39.38 -7.60 -21.38
C PRO A 55 39.31 -6.19 -22.00
N ASN A 56 39.42 -6.13 -23.33
CA ASN A 56 39.54 -4.94 -24.18
C ASN A 56 38.38 -3.91 -24.13
N TYR A 57 37.37 -4.06 -23.26
CA TYR A 57 36.24 -3.12 -23.15
C TYR A 57 36.59 -1.82 -22.42
N ARG A 58 37.71 -1.80 -21.66
CA ARG A 58 38.26 -0.61 -20.98
C ARG A 58 38.70 0.54 -21.91
N LEU A 59 38.57 0.40 -23.23
CA LEU A 59 38.93 1.41 -24.23
C LEU A 59 37.74 2.14 -24.85
N ALA A 60 36.50 1.86 -24.46
CA ALA A 60 35.33 2.57 -24.96
C ALA A 60 34.90 3.70 -24.00
N ALA A 61 35.20 4.94 -24.38
CA ALA A 61 34.70 6.14 -23.69
C ALA A 61 33.17 6.24 -23.85
N ASN A 62 32.44 6.01 -22.76
CA ASN A 62 30.99 6.23 -22.73
C ASN A 62 30.70 7.73 -22.56
N ASN A 63 30.20 8.36 -23.63
CA ASN A 63 29.72 9.75 -23.63
C ASN A 63 28.35 9.82 -22.96
N TYR A 64 28.30 9.98 -21.64
CA TYR A 64 27.13 10.55 -20.96
C TYR A 64 27.46 11.97 -20.52
N SER A 65 26.78 12.94 -21.16
CA SER A 65 26.92 14.36 -20.83
C SER A 65 26.38 14.62 -19.42
N LYS A 66 27.12 15.39 -18.63
CA LYS A 66 26.85 15.74 -17.22
C LYS A 66 25.61 16.65 -17.02
N ASP A 67 24.84 16.88 -18.08
CA ASP A 67 23.79 17.89 -18.18
C ASP A 67 22.37 17.30 -18.13
N ASP A 68 22.22 15.98 -18.06
CA ASP A 68 20.91 15.31 -17.91
C ASP A 68 20.46 15.26 -16.44
N LYS A 69 20.63 16.38 -15.73
CA LYS A 69 20.01 16.55 -14.42
C LYS A 69 18.52 16.72 -14.65
N GLN A 70 17.73 15.68 -14.34
CA GLN A 70 16.29 15.81 -14.16
C GLN A 70 16.03 17.02 -13.27
N VAL A 71 15.50 18.08 -13.86
CA VAL A 71 15.10 19.28 -13.13
C VAL A 71 13.88 18.86 -12.32
N ASP A 72 14.06 18.70 -11.01
CA ASP A 72 12.94 18.56 -10.09
C ASP A 72 12.03 19.78 -10.26
N MET A 73 10.92 19.60 -10.96
CA MET A 73 9.91 20.62 -11.12
C MET A 73 9.34 20.92 -9.73
N PRO A 74 9.39 22.17 -9.25
CA PRO A 74 8.82 22.49 -7.95
C PRO A 74 7.32 22.22 -7.98
N TYR A 75 6.88 21.26 -7.18
CA TYR A 75 5.48 20.94 -7.01
C TYR A 75 4.78 22.14 -6.38
N SER A 76 3.84 22.74 -7.12
CA SER A 76 2.91 23.72 -6.55
C SER A 76 2.04 23.00 -5.53
N SER A 77 2.23 23.29 -4.24
CA SER A 77 1.26 22.93 -3.21
C SER A 77 -0.07 23.60 -3.57
N GLY A 78 -1.10 22.81 -3.86
CA GLY A 78 -2.45 23.36 -4.06
C GLY A 78 -2.95 24.03 -2.78
N VAL A 79 -3.87 24.98 -2.93
CA VAL A 79 -4.54 25.67 -1.81
C VAL A 79 -5.21 24.64 -0.90
N SER A 80 -4.99 24.73 0.41
CA SER A 80 -5.61 23.80 1.37
C SER A 80 -7.09 24.10 1.53
N PHE A 81 -7.87 23.08 1.91
CA PHE A 81 -9.28 23.24 2.28
C PHE A 81 -9.46 24.32 3.36
N HIS A 82 -8.61 24.30 4.38
CA HIS A 82 -8.64 25.29 5.46
C HIS A 82 -8.32 26.70 4.96
N ASP A 83 -7.36 26.84 4.04
CA ASP A 83 -6.99 28.15 3.47
C ASP A 83 -8.17 28.77 2.72
N SER A 84 -8.92 27.96 1.98
CA SER A 84 -10.13 28.44 1.28
C SER A 84 -11.22 28.90 2.24
N LEU A 85 -11.35 28.29 3.42
CA LEU A 85 -12.33 28.71 4.43
C LEU A 85 -11.90 30.01 5.13
N ILE A 86 -10.61 30.16 5.40
CA ILE A 86 -10.04 31.38 5.98
C ILE A 86 -10.21 32.55 5.00
N GLU A 87 -9.97 32.33 3.70
CA GLU A 87 -10.22 33.34 2.66
C GLU A 87 -11.70 33.77 2.62
N GLN A 88 -12.63 32.81 2.73
CA GLN A 88 -14.06 33.10 2.79
C GLN A 88 -14.48 33.83 4.07
N LEU A 89 -13.85 33.51 5.19
CA LEU A 89 -14.04 34.22 6.45
C LEU A 89 -13.58 35.68 6.32
N GLY A 90 -12.44 35.95 5.68
CA GLY A 90 -11.96 37.31 5.42
C GLY A 90 -12.87 38.13 4.48
N LEU A 91 -13.74 37.48 3.70
CA LEU A 91 -14.78 38.13 2.90
C LEU A 91 -16.06 38.42 3.69
N SER A 92 -16.20 37.85 4.88
CA SER A 92 -17.35 38.07 5.76
C SER A 92 -17.15 39.31 6.64
N ASN A 93 -18.22 40.08 6.84
CA ASN A 93 -18.15 41.39 7.51
C ASN A 93 -18.29 41.22 9.03
N LEU A 94 -17.35 40.51 9.65
CA LEU A 94 -17.27 40.22 11.09
C LEU A 94 -16.35 41.22 11.81
N LYS A 95 -16.51 41.39 13.13
CA LYS A 95 -15.54 42.15 13.95
C LYS A 95 -14.29 41.29 14.22
N GLU A 96 -13.17 41.92 14.55
CA GLU A 96 -11.89 41.24 14.86
C GLU A 96 -12.02 40.11 15.92
N GLU A 97 -12.81 40.34 16.98
CA GLU A 97 -13.06 39.30 18.01
C GLU A 97 -13.90 38.13 17.48
N GLU A 98 -14.83 38.39 16.56
CA GLU A 98 -15.73 37.40 15.98
C GLU A 98 -15.03 36.56 14.91
N GLU A 99 -14.13 37.18 14.15
CA GLU A 99 -13.24 36.55 13.19
C GLU A 99 -12.31 35.54 13.88
N LEU A 100 -11.73 35.90 15.02
CA LEU A 100 -10.89 35.00 15.82
C LEU A 100 -11.63 33.76 16.32
N ILE A 101 -12.89 33.93 16.76
CA ILE A 101 -13.75 32.81 17.18
C ILE A 101 -14.09 31.92 15.99
N ALA A 102 -14.44 32.51 14.85
CA ALA A 102 -14.81 31.76 13.65
C ALA A 102 -13.60 31.03 13.02
N GLU A 103 -12.41 31.61 13.06
CA GLU A 103 -11.15 30.96 12.67
C GLU A 103 -10.87 29.75 13.56
N TYR A 104 -11.09 29.88 14.87
CA TYR A 104 -10.96 28.75 15.79
C TYR A 104 -11.95 27.62 15.48
N ILE A 105 -13.20 27.95 15.13
CA ILE A 105 -14.19 26.95 14.71
C ILE A 105 -13.72 26.26 13.42
N ILE A 106 -13.23 26.99 12.41
CA ILE A 106 -12.68 26.44 11.16
C ILE A 106 -11.50 25.51 11.43
N GLY A 107 -10.63 25.85 12.39
CA GLY A 107 -9.52 25.01 12.81
C GLY A 107 -9.93 23.68 13.46
N ASN A 108 -11.16 23.57 13.97
CA ASN A 108 -11.71 22.34 14.54
C ASN A 108 -12.53 21.51 13.52
N ILE A 109 -12.62 21.95 12.26
CA ILE A 109 -13.27 21.19 11.18
C ILE A 109 -12.29 20.15 10.64
N ASP A 110 -12.74 18.89 10.53
CA ASP A 110 -11.91 17.83 9.96
C ASP A 110 -11.75 17.97 8.43
N GLU A 111 -10.79 17.25 7.83
CA GLU A 111 -10.62 17.14 6.38
C GLU A 111 -11.90 16.66 5.63
N ASP A 112 -12.77 15.91 6.31
CA ASP A 112 -14.06 15.47 5.74
C ASP A 112 -15.12 16.61 5.70
N GLY A 113 -14.87 17.73 6.38
CA GLY A 113 -15.75 18.91 6.49
C GLY A 113 -16.71 18.91 7.68
N TYR A 114 -16.54 17.99 8.64
CA TYR A 114 -17.40 17.85 9.82
C TYR A 114 -16.81 18.52 11.06
N LEU A 115 -17.68 19.10 11.90
CA LEU A 115 -17.32 19.57 13.24
C LEU A 115 -17.67 18.48 14.25
N ARG A 116 -16.69 17.63 14.59
CA ARG A 116 -16.90 16.52 15.56
C ARG A 116 -16.90 16.98 17.01
N ARG A 117 -16.33 18.15 17.27
CA ARG A 117 -16.15 18.69 18.61
C ARG A 117 -17.41 19.43 19.06
N ASP A 118 -17.83 19.20 20.30
CA ASP A 118 -19.00 19.86 20.87
C ASP A 118 -18.73 21.36 21.06
N LEU A 119 -19.76 22.19 20.79
CA LEU A 119 -19.67 23.64 20.98
C LEU A 119 -19.34 24.05 22.42
N LEU A 120 -19.75 23.24 23.41
CA LEU A 120 -19.42 23.47 24.81
C LEU A 120 -17.92 23.33 25.08
N SER A 121 -17.28 22.32 24.47
CA SER A 121 -15.84 22.15 24.58
C SER A 121 -15.08 23.24 23.85
N ILE A 122 -15.64 23.78 22.77
CA ILE A 122 -15.08 24.92 22.05
C ILE A 122 -15.18 26.20 22.89
N SER A 123 -16.32 26.44 23.58
CA SER A 123 -16.45 27.60 24.47
C SER A 123 -15.47 27.55 25.64
N ASP A 124 -15.29 26.38 26.24
CA ASP A 124 -14.34 26.21 27.35
C ASP A 124 -12.91 26.49 26.89
N ASP A 125 -12.49 25.96 25.74
CA ASP A 125 -11.17 26.20 25.18
C ASP A 125 -10.92 27.68 24.86
N LEU A 126 -11.90 28.38 24.29
CA LEU A 126 -11.79 29.81 24.01
C LEU A 126 -11.62 30.62 25.30
N ALA A 127 -12.32 30.23 26.38
CA ALA A 127 -12.18 30.85 27.69
C ALA A 127 -10.80 30.58 28.31
N PHE A 128 -10.27 29.35 28.22
CA PHE A 128 -8.99 28.98 28.82
C PHE A 128 -7.77 29.47 28.04
N HIS A 129 -7.78 29.36 26.71
CA HIS A 129 -6.63 29.65 25.86
C HIS A 129 -6.57 31.11 25.41
N MET A 130 -7.72 31.71 25.12
CA MET A 130 -7.79 33.06 24.55
C MET A 130 -8.37 34.09 25.54
N ASN A 131 -8.83 33.65 26.72
CA ASN A 131 -9.46 34.51 27.74
C ASN A 131 -10.69 35.27 27.17
N ILE A 132 -11.41 34.64 26.24
CA ILE A 132 -12.63 35.15 25.61
C ILE A 132 -13.82 34.35 26.14
N GLU A 133 -14.73 35.00 26.87
CA GLU A 133 -15.99 34.38 27.29
C GLU A 133 -17.03 34.53 26.18
N VAL A 134 -17.35 33.42 25.50
CA VAL A 134 -18.37 33.37 24.45
C VAL A 134 -19.56 32.55 24.93
N LYS A 135 -20.77 33.09 24.75
CA LYS A 135 -22.00 32.33 25.02
C LYS A 135 -22.26 31.31 23.92
N LEU A 136 -22.93 30.21 24.27
CA LEU A 136 -23.29 29.16 23.32
C LEU A 136 -24.17 29.70 22.18
N GLU A 137 -25.06 30.65 22.46
CA GLU A 137 -25.91 31.24 21.41
C GLU A 137 -25.10 32.02 20.36
N ASP A 138 -24.00 32.64 20.77
CA ASP A 138 -23.13 33.38 19.85
C ASP A 138 -22.28 32.41 19.01
N LEU A 139 -21.76 31.32 19.62
CA LEU A 139 -21.09 30.24 18.88
C LEU A 139 -22.00 29.58 17.84
N GLU A 140 -23.28 29.35 18.15
CA GLU A 140 -24.24 28.82 17.18
C GLU A 140 -24.48 29.78 16.01
N ARG A 141 -24.43 31.10 16.25
CA ARG A 141 -24.52 32.10 15.18
C ARG A 141 -23.29 32.08 14.29
N TYR A 142 -22.08 32.05 14.86
CA TYR A 142 -20.85 31.98 14.08
C TYR A 142 -20.77 30.66 13.30
N LEU A 143 -21.18 29.54 13.91
CA LEU A 143 -21.30 28.27 13.22
C LEU A 143 -22.27 28.35 12.04
N ALA A 144 -23.42 28.99 12.20
CA ALA A 144 -24.39 29.15 11.11
C ALA A 144 -23.82 29.96 9.93
N ILE A 145 -22.98 30.97 10.20
CA ILE A 145 -22.28 31.73 9.16
C ILE A 145 -21.28 30.84 8.43
N ILE A 146 -20.48 30.05 9.17
CA ILE A 146 -19.53 29.10 8.59
C ILE A 146 -20.26 28.01 7.78
N GLN A 147 -21.45 27.57 8.22
CA GLN A 147 -22.26 26.59 7.50
C GLN A 147 -22.82 27.11 6.16
N ASP A 148 -22.87 28.43 5.96
CA ASP A 148 -23.26 29.08 4.70
C ASP A 148 -22.10 29.19 3.69
N PHE A 149 -20.86 28.93 4.11
CA PHE A 149 -19.66 28.92 3.25
C PHE A 149 -19.73 27.83 2.17
N ASP A 150 -18.83 27.90 1.19
CA ASP A 150 -18.72 26.91 0.10
C ASP A 150 -17.51 26.01 0.36
N PRO A 151 -17.62 24.67 0.26
CA PRO A 151 -18.76 23.81 -0.11
C PRO A 151 -19.97 23.79 0.86
N PRO A 152 -21.21 23.62 0.37
CA PRO A 152 -22.38 23.53 1.25
C PRO A 152 -22.34 22.29 2.15
N GLY A 153 -22.71 22.47 3.43
CA GLY A 153 -22.76 21.40 4.43
C GLY A 153 -21.46 21.23 5.23
N ILE A 154 -20.49 22.14 5.09
CA ILE A 154 -19.35 22.26 6.01
C ILE A 154 -19.82 22.63 7.41
N GLY A 155 -19.10 22.18 8.43
CA GLY A 155 -19.40 22.51 9.83
C GLY A 155 -20.67 21.84 10.34
N ALA A 156 -21.15 20.82 9.63
CA ALA A 156 -22.19 19.92 10.12
C ALA A 156 -21.64 19.04 11.24
N ARG A 157 -22.48 18.73 12.23
CA ARG A 157 -22.11 17.81 13.32
C ARG A 157 -22.38 16.36 12.96
N ASP A 158 -23.39 16.13 12.11
CA ASP A 158 -23.80 14.81 11.65
C ASP A 158 -24.15 14.81 10.16
N LEU A 159 -24.14 13.63 9.54
CA LEU A 159 -24.48 13.45 8.12
C LEU A 159 -25.89 13.96 7.81
N GLN A 160 -26.84 13.76 8.73
CA GLN A 160 -28.20 14.25 8.58
C GLN A 160 -28.24 15.79 8.46
N GLU A 161 -27.48 16.49 9.30
CA GLU A 161 -27.36 17.95 9.27
C GLU A 161 -26.67 18.44 7.99
N CYS A 162 -25.59 17.77 7.59
CA CYS A 162 -24.85 18.07 6.35
C CYS A 162 -25.76 18.05 5.12
N LEU A 163 -26.54 16.97 4.95
CA LEU A 163 -27.47 16.83 3.83
C LEU A 163 -28.61 17.84 3.90
N LEU A 164 -29.12 18.15 5.11
CA LEU A 164 -30.15 19.17 5.29
C LEU A 164 -29.65 20.58 4.90
N LEU A 165 -28.41 20.93 5.26
CA LEU A 165 -27.78 22.19 4.88
C LEU A 165 -27.64 22.30 3.35
N GLN A 166 -27.21 21.22 2.69
CA GLN A 166 -27.11 21.19 1.23
C GLN A 166 -28.48 21.33 0.54
N ILE A 167 -29.52 20.65 1.05
CA ILE A 167 -30.87 20.76 0.49
C ILE A 167 -31.45 22.16 0.72
N LYS A 168 -31.23 22.78 1.88
CA LYS A 168 -31.71 24.15 2.18
C LYS A 168 -31.17 25.17 1.19
N ARG A 169 -29.93 25.00 0.72
CA ARG A 169 -29.30 25.86 -0.29
C ARG A 169 -29.91 25.63 -1.68
N LYS A 170 -30.32 24.39 -1.98
CA LYS A 170 -30.94 23.96 -3.25
C LYS A 170 -32.45 24.25 -3.26
N LYS A 171 -32.87 25.51 -3.14
CA LYS A 171 -34.29 25.90 -3.20
C LYS A 171 -34.84 25.74 -4.63
N GLY A 172 -35.98 25.04 -4.82
CA GLY A 172 -36.75 25.19 -6.07
C GLY A 172 -37.69 24.06 -6.53
N LYS A 173 -37.66 22.85 -5.95
CA LYS A 173 -38.53 21.74 -6.42
C LYS A 173 -39.38 21.12 -5.31
N ASN A 174 -40.59 20.65 -5.64
CA ASN A 174 -41.42 19.89 -4.70
C ASN A 174 -40.69 18.64 -4.16
N SER A 175 -39.92 17.96 -5.01
CA SER A 175 -39.05 16.84 -4.64
C SER A 175 -37.97 17.20 -3.62
N THR A 176 -37.42 18.43 -3.65
CA THR A 176 -36.45 18.88 -2.64
C THR A 176 -37.08 19.10 -1.26
N SER A 177 -38.36 19.49 -1.21
CA SER A 177 -39.09 19.63 0.07
C SER A 177 -39.39 18.26 0.69
N LEU A 178 -39.76 17.28 -0.13
CA LEU A 178 -39.96 15.90 0.28
C LEU A 178 -38.64 15.26 0.76
N ALA A 179 -37.56 15.44 0.00
CA ALA A 179 -36.23 14.99 0.40
C ALA A 179 -35.81 15.55 1.78
N ALA A 180 -36.01 16.85 2.03
CA ALA A 180 -35.72 17.46 3.32
C ALA A 180 -36.53 16.82 4.47
N ARG A 181 -37.81 16.50 4.24
CA ARG A 181 -38.68 15.84 5.24
C ARG A 181 -38.24 14.41 5.50
N ILE A 182 -37.93 13.65 4.45
CA ILE A 182 -37.44 12.27 4.55
C ILE A 182 -36.15 12.22 5.38
N ILE A 183 -35.20 13.11 5.10
CA ILE A 183 -33.95 13.17 5.88
C ILE A 183 -34.23 13.58 7.31
N LYS A 184 -35.13 14.53 7.57
CA LYS A 184 -35.41 15.02 8.93
C LYS A 184 -36.09 13.96 9.82
N ASP A 185 -37.13 13.29 9.33
CA ASP A 185 -37.98 12.44 10.19
C ASP A 185 -37.82 10.93 9.94
N CYS A 186 -37.15 10.53 8.86
CA CYS A 186 -37.04 9.12 8.43
C CYS A 186 -35.61 8.73 8.00
N PHE A 187 -34.58 9.31 8.62
CA PHE A 187 -33.18 9.05 8.27
C PHE A 187 -32.79 7.57 8.47
N GLU A 188 -33.24 6.96 9.58
CA GLU A 188 -32.98 5.55 9.85
C GLU A 188 -33.66 4.61 8.86
N GLU A 189 -34.92 4.90 8.51
CA GLU A 189 -35.65 4.10 7.53
C GLU A 189 -35.04 4.25 6.13
N PHE A 190 -34.58 5.45 5.78
CA PHE A 190 -33.89 5.73 4.52
C PHE A 190 -32.56 4.98 4.42
N THR A 191 -31.70 5.08 5.44
CA THR A 191 -30.40 4.37 5.49
C THR A 191 -30.58 2.86 5.44
N LYS A 192 -31.64 2.30 6.06
CA LYS A 192 -31.95 0.87 6.02
C LYS A 192 -32.70 0.41 4.75
N LYS A 193 -32.94 1.31 3.79
CA LYS A 193 -33.74 1.11 2.56
C LYS A 193 -35.15 0.56 2.80
N HIS A 194 -35.81 1.03 3.87
CA HIS A 194 -37.20 0.68 4.17
C HIS A 194 -38.20 1.56 3.42
N TYR A 195 -38.15 1.53 2.09
CA TYR A 195 -39.01 2.35 1.21
C TYR A 195 -40.50 2.16 1.50
N ASP A 196 -40.93 0.93 1.81
CA ASP A 196 -42.33 0.61 2.15
C ASP A 196 -42.85 1.37 3.38
N LYS A 197 -41.98 1.66 4.36
CA LYS A 197 -42.34 2.43 5.56
C LYS A 197 -42.47 3.92 5.24
N ILE A 198 -41.61 4.43 4.36
CA ILE A 198 -41.60 5.84 3.95
C ILE A 198 -42.84 6.15 3.10
N LEU A 199 -43.18 5.28 2.15
CA LEU A 199 -44.39 5.38 1.32
C LEU A 199 -45.66 5.44 2.18
N LYS A 200 -45.77 4.56 3.18
CA LYS A 200 -46.91 4.53 4.10
C LYS A 200 -46.99 5.74 5.02
N LYS A 201 -45.86 6.28 5.46
CA LYS A 201 -45.82 7.39 6.43
C LYS A 201 -46.20 8.73 5.80
N TYR A 202 -45.83 8.95 4.55
CA TYR A 202 -46.10 10.21 3.84
C TYR A 202 -47.20 10.11 2.77
N GLU A 203 -47.77 8.92 2.54
CA GLU A 203 -48.83 8.67 1.55
C GLU A 203 -48.45 9.14 0.13
N ILE A 204 -47.22 8.84 -0.29
CA ILE A 204 -46.62 9.29 -1.55
C ILE A 204 -46.62 8.14 -2.58
N SER A 205 -46.64 8.47 -3.88
CA SER A 205 -46.39 7.53 -4.97
C SER A 205 -44.93 7.03 -5.00
N GLU A 206 -44.70 5.86 -5.60
CA GLU A 206 -43.34 5.33 -5.79
C GLU A 206 -42.47 6.24 -6.68
N GLU A 207 -43.07 6.93 -7.65
CA GLU A 207 -42.38 7.86 -8.55
C GLU A 207 -41.86 9.09 -7.81
N GLU A 208 -42.68 9.72 -6.98
CA GLU A 208 -42.28 10.88 -6.16
C GLU A 208 -41.22 10.52 -5.12
N LEU A 209 -41.30 9.31 -4.55
CA LEU A 209 -40.25 8.81 -3.65
C LEU A 209 -38.93 8.61 -4.40
N LYS A 210 -38.98 8.04 -5.62
CA LYS A 210 -37.80 7.84 -6.45
C LYS A 210 -37.13 9.16 -6.82
N GLU A 211 -37.90 10.16 -7.26
CA GLU A 211 -37.36 11.50 -7.53
C GLU A 211 -36.71 12.13 -6.29
N SER A 212 -37.31 11.95 -5.11
CA SER A 212 -36.76 12.46 -3.86
C SER A 212 -35.46 11.75 -3.47
N ILE A 213 -35.38 10.43 -3.65
CA ILE A 213 -34.16 9.63 -3.42
C ILE A 213 -33.06 10.06 -4.38
N ASP A 214 -33.37 10.24 -5.67
CA ASP A 214 -32.41 10.67 -6.68
C ASP A 214 -31.84 12.06 -6.40
N GLU A 215 -32.64 12.98 -5.82
CA GLU A 215 -32.14 14.27 -5.36
C GLU A 215 -31.21 14.13 -4.14
N ILE A 216 -31.48 13.20 -3.21
CA ILE A 216 -30.61 12.93 -2.05
C ILE A 216 -29.29 12.29 -2.49
N LEU A 217 -29.32 11.35 -3.45
CA LEU A 217 -28.12 10.67 -3.96
C LEU A 217 -27.16 11.60 -4.70
N LYS A 218 -27.65 12.75 -5.19
CA LYS A 218 -26.81 13.79 -5.82
C LYS A 218 -26.09 14.69 -4.82
N LEU A 219 -26.38 14.56 -3.53
CA LEU A 219 -25.75 15.36 -2.46
C LEU A 219 -24.40 14.76 -2.08
N ASN A 220 -23.48 15.61 -1.62
CA ASN A 220 -22.13 15.19 -1.26
C ASN A 220 -22.03 14.91 0.24
N PRO A 221 -21.85 13.66 0.69
CA PRO A 221 -21.79 13.34 2.13
C PRO A 221 -20.48 13.77 2.79
N LYS A 222 -19.47 14.24 2.03
CA LYS A 222 -18.15 14.66 2.54
C LYS A 222 -17.70 15.94 1.82
N PRO A 223 -18.19 17.11 2.22
CA PRO A 223 -17.91 18.36 1.52
C PRO A 223 -16.41 18.70 1.48
N GLY A 224 -15.64 18.37 2.52
CA GLY A 224 -14.19 18.64 2.56
C GLY A 224 -13.35 17.78 1.61
N SER A 225 -13.85 16.61 1.19
CA SER A 225 -13.09 15.68 0.33
C SER A 225 -12.79 16.21 -1.07
N SER A 226 -13.62 17.12 -1.60
CA SER A 226 -13.39 17.76 -2.91
C SER A 226 -12.14 18.64 -2.94
N TYR A 227 -11.70 19.14 -1.78
CA TYR A 227 -10.49 19.96 -1.62
C TYR A 227 -9.30 19.16 -1.12
N SER A 228 -9.52 17.91 -0.69
CA SER A 228 -8.42 17.01 -0.40
C SER A 228 -7.68 16.73 -1.70
N ASN A 229 -6.54 17.41 -1.90
CA ASN A 229 -5.72 17.24 -3.08
C ASN A 229 -5.42 15.73 -3.25
N PRO A 230 -5.79 15.10 -4.38
CA PRO A 230 -5.39 13.72 -4.68
C PRO A 230 -3.86 13.53 -4.65
N MET A 231 -3.13 14.64 -4.75
CA MET A 231 -1.68 14.73 -4.75
C MET A 231 -1.07 14.88 -3.34
N GLY A 232 -1.85 15.32 -2.33
CA GLY A 232 -1.38 15.58 -0.96
C GLY A 232 -1.40 14.33 -0.07
N LYS A 233 -2.32 13.41 -0.33
CA LYS A 233 -2.14 12.01 0.08
C LYS A 233 -1.10 11.43 -0.84
N SER A 234 0.17 11.59 -0.46
CA SER A 234 1.29 10.87 -1.04
C SER A 234 0.82 9.47 -1.44
N ASN A 235 0.58 9.25 -2.74
CA ASN A 235 0.51 7.91 -3.27
C ASN A 235 1.88 7.34 -2.95
N GLN A 236 1.97 6.58 -1.86
CA GLN A 236 3.21 5.98 -1.42
C GLN A 236 3.65 5.10 -2.59
N VAL A 237 4.63 5.57 -3.35
CA VAL A 237 5.12 4.84 -4.51
C VAL A 237 5.77 3.59 -3.96
N ILE A 238 5.11 2.46 -4.17
CA ILE A 238 5.64 1.16 -3.79
C ILE A 238 6.80 0.89 -4.73
N VAL A 239 8.03 0.90 -4.22
CA VAL A 239 9.20 0.46 -4.97
C VAL A 239 9.24 -1.07 -4.88
N PRO A 240 9.06 -1.79 -6.01
CA PRO A 240 9.06 -3.25 -6.02
C PRO A 240 10.47 -3.81 -5.81
N ASP A 241 10.55 -4.97 -5.16
CA ASP A 241 11.82 -5.67 -4.92
C ASP A 241 12.18 -6.64 -6.06
N PHE A 242 11.17 -7.17 -6.75
CA PHE A 242 11.33 -8.07 -7.89
C PHE A 242 10.75 -7.44 -9.15
N LEU A 243 11.41 -7.66 -10.28
CA LEU A 243 10.99 -7.26 -11.61
C LEU A 243 10.83 -8.54 -12.44
N LEU A 244 9.71 -8.67 -13.14
CA LEU A 244 9.44 -9.80 -14.01
C LEU A 244 9.15 -9.30 -15.42
N ASP A 245 10.07 -9.63 -16.31
CA ASP A 245 9.97 -9.34 -17.74
C ASP A 245 9.53 -10.60 -18.50
N ASN A 246 8.70 -10.43 -19.52
CA ASN A 246 8.10 -11.50 -20.31
C ASN A 246 8.48 -11.21 -21.75
N LEU A 247 9.57 -11.85 -22.18
CA LEU A 247 10.08 -11.74 -23.54
C LEU A 247 9.59 -12.98 -24.30
N GLU A 248 8.61 -12.78 -25.19
CA GLU A 248 8.10 -13.82 -26.10
C GLU A 248 7.64 -15.14 -25.41
N GLY A 249 7.22 -15.07 -24.14
CA GLY A 249 6.74 -16.23 -23.36
C GLY A 249 7.76 -16.79 -22.36
N GLU A 250 8.99 -16.27 -22.35
CA GLU A 250 10.00 -16.55 -21.33
C GLU A 250 9.94 -15.50 -20.21
N LEU A 251 9.78 -15.99 -18.98
CA LEU A 251 9.64 -15.18 -17.78
C LEU A 251 11.01 -14.98 -17.13
N ASN A 252 11.59 -13.79 -17.32
CA ASN A 252 12.87 -13.40 -16.75
C ASN A 252 12.65 -12.66 -15.43
N LEU A 253 13.10 -13.27 -14.33
CA LEU A 253 13.08 -12.68 -13.00
C LEU A 253 14.39 -11.93 -12.74
N SER A 254 14.30 -10.64 -12.42
CA SER A 254 15.41 -9.85 -11.90
C SER A 254 15.07 -9.25 -10.53
N LEU A 255 16.08 -9.09 -9.68
CA LEU A 255 15.92 -8.38 -8.41
C LEU A 255 16.25 -6.90 -8.60
N ASN A 256 15.45 -6.02 -8.01
CA ASN A 256 15.70 -4.60 -8.02
C ASN A 256 16.86 -4.27 -7.06
N GLN A 257 18.07 -4.22 -7.60
CA GLN A 257 19.31 -4.00 -6.84
C GLN A 257 19.49 -2.57 -6.33
N LYS A 258 18.60 -1.62 -6.67
CA LYS A 258 18.69 -0.22 -6.19
C LYS A 258 18.80 -0.09 -4.66
N ASN A 259 18.38 -1.10 -3.91
CA ASN A 259 18.40 -1.08 -2.44
C ASN A 259 19.61 -1.77 -1.79
N VAL A 260 20.47 -2.45 -2.57
CA VAL A 260 21.67 -3.13 -2.05
C VAL A 260 22.85 -2.76 -2.96
N PRO A 261 23.69 -1.80 -2.57
CA PRO A 261 24.91 -1.50 -3.31
C PRO A 261 25.86 -2.70 -3.25
N ASP A 262 26.65 -2.89 -4.31
CA ASP A 262 27.68 -3.91 -4.32
C ASP A 262 28.77 -3.56 -3.31
N LEU A 263 28.94 -4.46 -2.34
CA LEU A 263 29.94 -4.36 -1.30
C LEU A 263 31.18 -5.13 -1.73
N GLN A 264 32.30 -4.43 -1.86
CA GLN A 264 33.60 -5.04 -2.10
C GLN A 264 34.53 -4.81 -0.90
N LEU A 265 35.49 -5.72 -0.75
CA LEU A 265 36.57 -5.54 0.21
C LEU A 265 37.61 -4.61 -0.39
N ASN A 266 38.00 -3.57 0.34
CA ASN A 266 39.03 -2.66 -0.13
C ASN A 266 40.39 -3.37 -0.21
N SER A 267 40.91 -3.49 -1.44
CA SER A 267 42.16 -4.19 -1.77
C SER A 267 43.38 -3.60 -1.06
N THR A 268 43.40 -2.29 -0.80
CA THR A 268 44.53 -1.61 -0.14
C THR A 268 44.72 -2.09 1.30
N TYR A 269 43.64 -2.39 2.02
CA TYR A 269 43.72 -2.92 3.39
C TYR A 269 44.17 -4.38 3.42
N ILE A 270 43.82 -5.15 2.40
CA ILE A 270 44.29 -6.53 2.20
C ILE A 270 45.80 -6.53 1.93
N ASP A 271 46.28 -5.63 1.09
CA ASP A 271 47.70 -5.50 0.75
C ASP A 271 48.54 -4.98 1.92
N LEU A 272 48.00 -4.03 2.71
CA LEU A 272 48.61 -3.62 3.97
C LEU A 272 48.76 -4.83 4.91
N MET A 273 47.73 -5.66 5.07
CA MET A 273 47.80 -6.87 5.90
C MET A 273 48.86 -7.86 5.40
N LYS A 274 48.97 -8.07 4.08
CA LYS A 274 50.02 -8.89 3.46
C LYS A 274 51.42 -8.35 3.77
N SER A 275 51.62 -7.03 3.67
CA SER A 275 52.92 -6.39 3.96
C SER A 275 53.35 -6.50 5.44
N TYR A 276 52.39 -6.47 6.37
CA TYR A 276 52.65 -6.64 7.80
C TYR A 276 52.85 -8.10 8.21
N SER A 277 52.23 -9.06 7.50
CA SER A 277 52.39 -10.50 7.75
C SER A 277 53.74 -11.04 7.24
N GLY A 278 54.28 -10.47 6.15
CA GLY A 278 55.60 -10.80 5.62
C GLY A 278 56.78 -10.37 6.52
N ASN A 279 56.61 -9.31 7.31
CA ASN A 279 57.64 -8.77 8.20
C ASN A 279 57.48 -9.25 9.65
N LYS A 280 57.63 -10.57 9.90
CA LYS A 280 57.52 -11.19 11.25
C LYS A 280 58.65 -10.80 12.22
N ILE A 281 59.72 -10.13 11.75
CA ILE A 281 60.90 -9.81 12.55
C ILE A 281 60.76 -8.39 13.11
N GLY A 282 60.27 -8.28 14.35
CA GLY A 282 60.25 -7.01 15.13
C GLY A 282 58.87 -6.35 15.35
N ALA A 283 57.77 -7.11 15.37
CA ALA A 283 56.44 -6.56 15.60
C ALA A 283 56.24 -6.11 17.08
N THR A 284 56.13 -4.79 17.29
CA THR A 284 55.68 -4.15 18.55
C THR A 284 54.30 -4.67 18.96
N LYS A 285 53.99 -4.71 20.27
CA LYS A 285 52.71 -5.21 20.80
C LYS A 285 51.49 -4.54 20.13
N ASP A 286 51.58 -3.23 19.89
CA ASP A 286 50.57 -2.42 19.21
C ASP A 286 50.32 -2.87 17.75
N LYS A 287 51.36 -3.35 17.04
CA LYS A 287 51.22 -3.86 15.65
C LYS A 287 50.49 -5.20 15.62
N LYS A 288 50.65 -6.03 16.65
CA LYS A 288 49.91 -7.30 16.78
C LYS A 288 48.45 -7.08 17.14
N GLU A 289 48.15 -6.10 17.99
CA GLU A 289 46.78 -5.72 18.33
C GLU A 289 46.06 -5.11 17.11
N ALA A 290 46.74 -4.25 16.34
CA ALA A 290 46.20 -3.70 15.08
C ALA A 290 45.91 -4.79 14.03
N LEU A 291 46.81 -5.77 13.86
CA LEU A 291 46.58 -6.91 12.95
C LEU A 291 45.40 -7.79 13.37
N THR A 292 45.24 -8.01 14.68
CA THR A 292 44.12 -8.79 15.21
C THR A 292 42.79 -8.08 14.99
N PHE A 293 42.76 -6.76 15.22
CA PHE A 293 41.59 -5.93 14.94
C PHE A 293 41.22 -5.91 13.45
N MET A 294 42.21 -5.74 12.56
CA MET A 294 41.98 -5.79 11.11
C MET A 294 41.47 -7.15 10.65
N LYS A 295 42.01 -8.25 11.20
CA LYS A 295 41.52 -9.60 10.89
C LYS A 295 40.06 -9.79 11.30
N GLN A 296 39.69 -9.36 12.52
CA GLN A 296 38.30 -9.42 12.98
C GLN A 296 37.34 -8.60 12.09
N LYS A 297 37.78 -7.42 11.63
CA LYS A 297 36.99 -6.59 10.72
C LYS A 297 36.88 -7.19 9.32
N LEU A 298 37.93 -7.87 8.84
CA LEU A 298 37.88 -8.60 7.57
C LEU A 298 36.93 -9.81 7.66
N ASP A 299 37.04 -10.61 8.73
CA ASP A 299 36.14 -11.76 8.95
C ASP A 299 34.67 -11.30 9.06
N SER A 300 34.42 -10.17 9.75
CA SER A 300 33.10 -9.55 9.84
C SER A 300 32.59 -9.07 8.48
N ALA A 301 33.45 -8.44 7.67
CA ALA A 301 33.10 -7.99 6.33
C ALA A 301 32.75 -9.16 5.41
N LYS A 302 33.58 -10.22 5.40
CA LYS A 302 33.36 -11.42 4.59
C LYS A 302 32.06 -12.12 4.99
N TRP A 303 31.83 -12.32 6.28
CA TRP A 303 30.58 -12.90 6.77
C TRP A 303 29.36 -12.07 6.37
N PHE A 304 29.46 -10.75 6.40
CA PHE A 304 28.38 -9.85 6.00
C PHE A 304 28.08 -9.95 4.49
N ILE A 305 29.11 -9.97 3.65
CA ILE A 305 28.98 -10.16 2.19
C ILE A 305 28.35 -11.53 1.90
N ASP A 306 28.82 -12.59 2.54
CA ASP A 306 28.28 -13.95 2.38
C ASP A 306 26.82 -14.02 2.83
N ALA A 307 26.45 -13.35 3.92
CA ALA A 307 25.08 -13.26 4.39
C ALA A 307 24.15 -12.52 3.41
N ILE A 308 24.65 -11.46 2.75
CA ILE A 308 23.90 -10.74 1.70
C ILE A 308 23.71 -11.63 0.47
N ARG A 309 24.77 -12.34 0.03
CA ARG A 309 24.71 -13.29 -1.09
C ARG A 309 23.72 -14.42 -0.81
N GLN A 310 23.78 -15.01 0.39
CA GLN A 310 22.85 -16.06 0.81
C GLN A 310 21.40 -15.55 0.82
N ARG A 311 21.17 -14.33 1.32
CA ARG A 311 19.85 -13.69 1.30
C ARG A 311 19.37 -13.48 -0.14
N HIS A 312 20.22 -12.99 -1.04
CA HIS A 312 19.89 -12.78 -2.45
C HIS A 312 19.47 -14.10 -3.11
N ASN A 313 20.30 -15.15 -2.95
CA ASN A 313 19.99 -16.49 -3.46
C ASN A 313 18.65 -17.01 -2.90
N THR A 314 18.43 -16.86 -1.59
CA THR A 314 17.16 -17.27 -0.95
C THR A 314 15.96 -16.56 -1.56
N LEU A 315 16.06 -15.25 -1.82
CA LEU A 315 14.99 -14.47 -2.45
C LEU A 315 14.74 -14.92 -3.89
N TYR A 316 15.80 -15.13 -4.66
CA TYR A 316 15.72 -15.56 -6.06
C TYR A 316 15.13 -16.97 -6.20
N VAL A 317 15.62 -17.95 -5.42
CA VAL A 317 15.12 -19.32 -5.41
C VAL A 317 13.66 -19.38 -4.97
N THR A 318 13.31 -18.67 -3.89
CA THR A 318 11.91 -18.63 -3.44
C THR A 318 10.99 -18.04 -4.51
N MET A 319 11.40 -16.96 -5.17
CA MET A 319 10.54 -16.27 -6.14
C MET A 319 10.45 -17.03 -7.47
N SER A 320 11.55 -17.61 -7.93
CA SER A 320 11.55 -18.46 -9.13
C SER A 320 10.63 -19.68 -8.98
N GLU A 321 10.62 -20.33 -7.81
CA GLU A 321 9.69 -21.43 -7.54
C GLU A 321 8.23 -20.96 -7.49
N ILE A 322 7.94 -19.79 -6.92
CA ILE A 322 6.59 -19.20 -6.95
C ILE A 322 6.15 -18.95 -8.41
N ILE A 323 7.03 -18.41 -9.25
CA ILE A 323 6.74 -18.14 -10.67
C ILE A 323 6.50 -19.44 -11.44
N LYS A 324 7.32 -20.48 -11.19
CA LYS A 324 7.13 -21.80 -11.81
C LYS A 324 5.80 -22.42 -11.42
N PHE A 325 5.43 -22.37 -10.14
CA PHE A 325 4.16 -22.89 -9.66
C PHE A 325 2.95 -22.14 -10.25
N GLN A 326 3.07 -20.80 -10.39
CA GLN A 326 2.03 -19.91 -10.88
C GLN A 326 2.23 -19.48 -12.35
N LYS A 327 2.87 -20.32 -13.17
CA LYS A 327 3.28 -19.95 -14.53
C LYS A 327 2.14 -19.39 -15.39
N GLU A 328 0.97 -20.01 -15.31
CA GLU A 328 -0.23 -19.61 -16.08
C GLU A 328 -0.71 -18.20 -15.70
N PHE A 329 -0.63 -17.83 -14.43
CA PHE A 329 -0.98 -16.49 -13.96
C PHE A 329 0.03 -15.45 -14.46
N PHE A 330 1.34 -15.72 -14.39
CA PHE A 330 2.36 -14.75 -14.79
C PHE A 330 2.45 -14.54 -16.31
N GLN A 331 1.93 -15.48 -17.11
CA GLN A 331 1.84 -15.33 -18.57
C GLN A 331 0.67 -14.44 -19.01
N ASP A 332 -0.54 -14.72 -18.51
CA ASP A 332 -1.76 -14.06 -18.99
C ASP A 332 -2.26 -12.93 -18.07
N GLY A 333 -1.82 -12.91 -16.80
CA GLY A 333 -2.30 -11.97 -15.78
C GLY A 333 -3.72 -12.25 -15.28
N ASP A 334 -4.36 -13.35 -15.69
CA ASP A 334 -5.72 -13.68 -15.29
C ASP A 334 -5.75 -14.34 -13.90
N GLU A 335 -6.39 -13.67 -12.95
CA GLU A 335 -6.57 -14.15 -11.57
C GLU A 335 -7.30 -15.50 -11.47
N THR A 336 -8.06 -15.91 -12.49
CA THR A 336 -8.76 -17.22 -12.50
C THR A 336 -7.81 -18.39 -12.65
N LYS A 337 -6.65 -18.18 -13.27
CA LYS A 337 -5.62 -19.21 -13.48
C LYS A 337 -4.66 -19.33 -12.31
N LEU A 338 -4.90 -18.59 -11.23
CA LEU A 338 -4.09 -18.66 -10.03
C LEU A 338 -4.37 -19.96 -9.28
N LYS A 339 -3.35 -20.81 -9.19
CA LYS A 339 -3.45 -22.08 -8.47
C LYS A 339 -3.38 -21.83 -6.96
N PRO A 340 -4.18 -22.54 -6.14
CA PRO A 340 -4.02 -22.45 -4.69
C PRO A 340 -2.61 -22.93 -4.30
N MET A 341 -1.97 -22.21 -3.38
CA MET A 341 -0.58 -22.44 -2.99
C MET A 341 -0.38 -22.02 -1.54
N ILE A 342 0.18 -22.92 -0.73
CA ILE A 342 0.45 -22.71 0.69
C ILE A 342 1.95 -22.53 0.88
N LEU A 343 2.35 -21.83 1.95
CA LEU A 343 3.76 -21.65 2.30
C LEU A 343 4.55 -22.97 2.43
N LYS A 344 3.86 -24.06 2.80
CA LYS A 344 4.47 -25.38 2.91
C LYS A 344 4.90 -25.95 1.55
N ASP A 345 4.13 -25.70 0.50
CA ASP A 345 4.42 -26.24 -0.83
C ASP A 345 5.74 -25.69 -1.38
N ILE A 346 5.97 -24.38 -1.19
CA ILE A 346 7.24 -23.73 -1.54
C ILE A 346 8.38 -24.14 -0.59
N ALA A 347 8.09 -24.39 0.69
CA ALA A 347 9.08 -24.88 1.66
C ALA A 347 9.63 -26.24 1.26
N ASP A 348 8.74 -27.16 0.91
CA ASP A 348 9.09 -28.52 0.51
C ASP A 348 9.87 -28.53 -0.83
N LEU A 349 9.56 -27.61 -1.76
CA LEU A 349 10.27 -27.47 -3.05
C LEU A 349 11.66 -26.83 -2.92
N THR A 350 11.79 -25.80 -2.08
CA THR A 350 13.05 -25.04 -1.93
C THR A 350 13.98 -25.63 -0.86
N GLY A 351 13.49 -26.54 -0.01
CA GLY A 351 14.23 -27.07 1.14
C GLY A 351 14.43 -26.05 2.27
N LEU A 352 13.70 -24.94 2.26
CA LEU A 352 13.79 -23.87 3.25
C LEU A 352 12.72 -24.01 4.33
N ASP A 353 13.02 -23.49 5.53
CA ASP A 353 12.04 -23.42 6.59
C ASP A 353 10.82 -22.56 6.21
N ILE A 354 9.63 -23.00 6.61
CA ILE A 354 8.36 -22.27 6.42
C ILE A 354 8.46 -20.83 6.98
N SER A 355 9.19 -20.66 8.08
CA SER A 355 9.39 -19.35 8.70
C SER A 355 10.21 -18.39 7.81
N THR A 356 11.16 -18.92 7.04
CA THR A 356 11.99 -18.17 6.09
C THR A 356 11.14 -17.67 4.93
N ILE A 357 10.30 -18.53 4.35
CA ILE A 357 9.41 -18.15 3.23
C ILE A 357 8.36 -17.14 3.69
N SER A 358 7.77 -17.33 4.88
CA SER A 358 6.83 -16.37 5.46
C SER A 358 7.45 -14.97 5.65
N ARG A 359 8.72 -14.91 6.05
CA ARG A 359 9.47 -13.64 6.16
C ARG A 359 9.68 -12.99 4.79
N VAL A 360 10.02 -13.77 3.78
CA VAL A 360 10.17 -13.28 2.40
C VAL A 360 8.82 -12.76 1.86
N SER A 361 7.71 -13.48 2.05
CA SER A 361 6.43 -13.13 1.43
C SER A 361 5.73 -11.89 2.01
N ASN A 362 5.95 -11.57 3.29
CA ASN A 362 5.16 -10.56 4.01
C ASN A 362 5.55 -9.10 3.72
N SER A 363 6.72 -8.84 3.12
CA SER A 363 7.23 -7.47 2.96
C SER A 363 7.95 -7.24 1.64
N LYS A 364 7.58 -8.01 0.61
CA LYS A 364 8.18 -7.96 -0.71
C LYS A 364 7.11 -7.82 -1.78
N TYR A 365 7.44 -7.06 -2.81
CA TYR A 365 6.56 -6.80 -3.95
C TYR A 365 7.26 -7.20 -5.25
N ILE A 366 6.48 -7.71 -6.19
CA ILE A 366 6.91 -7.99 -7.57
C ILE A 366 6.20 -7.03 -8.52
N GLN A 367 6.94 -6.48 -9.46
CA GLN A 367 6.41 -5.79 -10.62
C GLN A 367 6.30 -6.76 -11.79
N THR A 368 5.15 -6.76 -12.43
CA THR A 368 4.83 -7.52 -13.64
C THR A 368 4.31 -6.55 -14.71
N HIS A 369 4.17 -7.01 -15.96
CA HIS A 369 3.62 -6.23 -17.08
C HIS A 369 2.24 -5.64 -16.82
N PHE A 370 1.46 -6.27 -15.94
CA PHE A 370 0.09 -5.88 -15.63
C PHE A 370 -0.07 -5.19 -14.26
N GLY A 371 1.01 -5.04 -13.48
CA GLY A 371 0.98 -4.29 -12.22
C GLY A 371 1.95 -4.77 -11.14
N ILE A 372 1.90 -4.11 -9.98
CA ILE A 372 2.71 -4.45 -8.80
C ILE A 372 1.87 -5.26 -7.83
N TYR A 373 2.37 -6.44 -7.42
CA TYR A 373 1.69 -7.34 -6.49
C TYR A 373 2.54 -7.63 -5.25
N PRO A 374 1.95 -7.66 -4.04
CA PRO A 374 2.64 -8.20 -2.88
C PRO A 374 2.81 -9.71 -3.02
N LEU A 375 3.96 -10.27 -2.61
CA LEU A 375 4.19 -11.72 -2.72
C LEU A 375 3.15 -12.55 -1.96
N LYS A 376 2.66 -12.04 -0.83
CA LYS A 376 1.55 -12.63 -0.06
C LYS A 376 0.29 -12.85 -0.91
N TYR A 377 0.10 -12.08 -1.98
CA TYR A 377 -1.03 -12.22 -2.89
C TYR A 377 -1.09 -13.63 -3.48
N PHE A 378 0.03 -14.26 -3.81
CA PHE A 378 0.05 -15.56 -4.49
C PHE A 378 -0.26 -16.74 -3.56
N PHE A 379 -0.19 -16.54 -2.24
CA PHE A 379 -0.53 -17.57 -1.27
C PHE A 379 -2.03 -17.52 -0.98
N SER A 380 -2.75 -18.53 -1.44
CA SER A 380 -4.18 -18.65 -1.24
C SER A 380 -4.55 -20.05 -0.78
N GLU A 381 -5.54 -20.11 0.12
CA GLU A 381 -6.11 -21.38 0.55
C GLU A 381 -6.92 -21.99 -0.60
N GLY A 382 -6.68 -23.27 -0.86
CA GLY A 382 -7.44 -24.10 -1.78
C GLY A 382 -8.63 -24.77 -1.09
N LEU A 383 -9.74 -24.89 -1.81
CA LEU A 383 -10.88 -25.72 -1.46
C LEU A 383 -10.99 -26.84 -2.49
N GLN A 384 -11.15 -28.08 -2.02
CA GLN A 384 -11.40 -29.21 -2.92
C GLN A 384 -12.85 -29.17 -3.40
N THR A 385 -13.02 -29.26 -4.71
CA THR A 385 -14.31 -29.49 -5.38
C THR A 385 -14.68 -30.98 -5.35
N ASP A 386 -15.94 -31.29 -5.66
CA ASP A 386 -16.42 -32.68 -5.76
C ASP A 386 -15.69 -33.50 -6.84
N THR A 387 -15.06 -32.83 -7.80
CA THR A 387 -14.23 -33.43 -8.87
C THR A 387 -12.80 -33.71 -8.43
N GLY A 388 -12.41 -33.32 -7.20
CA GLY A 388 -11.05 -33.46 -6.68
C GLY A 388 -10.09 -32.36 -7.15
N GLU A 389 -10.58 -31.38 -7.91
CA GLU A 389 -9.79 -30.22 -8.33
C GLU A 389 -9.73 -29.20 -7.18
N GLU A 390 -8.53 -28.71 -6.87
CA GLU A 390 -8.33 -27.66 -5.87
C GLU A 390 -8.58 -26.28 -6.47
N VAL A 391 -9.63 -25.63 -6.01
CA VAL A 391 -10.05 -24.32 -6.48
C VAL A 391 -9.69 -23.26 -5.46
N SER A 392 -9.16 -22.13 -5.94
CA SER A 392 -8.81 -21.02 -5.07
C SER A 392 -10.04 -20.33 -4.50
N THR A 393 -9.93 -19.83 -3.26
CA THR A 393 -10.97 -18.96 -2.67
C THR A 393 -11.25 -17.69 -3.48
N ARG A 394 -10.32 -17.26 -4.36
CA ARG A 394 -10.49 -16.10 -5.23
C ARG A 394 -11.43 -16.37 -6.40
N GLU A 395 -11.32 -17.53 -7.02
CA GLU A 395 -12.20 -17.91 -8.13
C GLU A 395 -13.66 -17.91 -7.67
N ILE A 396 -13.92 -18.50 -6.49
CA ILE A 396 -15.25 -18.48 -5.85
C ILE A 396 -15.74 -17.04 -5.64
N LYS A 397 -14.87 -16.14 -5.18
CA LYS A 397 -15.21 -14.72 -4.99
C LYS A 397 -15.52 -14.00 -6.30
N LYS A 398 -14.76 -14.28 -7.38
CA LYS A 398 -15.00 -13.70 -8.70
C LYS A 398 -16.32 -14.19 -9.29
N ILE A 399 -16.59 -15.49 -9.23
CA ILE A 399 -17.87 -16.06 -9.64
C ILE A 399 -19.02 -15.48 -8.82
N LEU A 400 -18.83 -15.29 -7.51
CA LEU A 400 -19.81 -14.65 -6.65
C LEU A 400 -20.08 -13.20 -7.08
N ALA A 401 -19.03 -12.43 -7.39
CA ALA A 401 -19.15 -11.07 -7.89
C ALA A 401 -19.89 -11.03 -9.23
N GLU A 402 -19.51 -11.86 -10.20
CA GLU A 402 -20.19 -11.96 -11.50
C GLU A 402 -21.66 -12.37 -11.38
N CYS A 403 -21.99 -13.29 -10.47
CA CYS A 403 -23.37 -13.66 -10.18
C CYS A 403 -24.19 -12.52 -9.56
N ILE A 404 -23.55 -11.65 -8.77
CA ILE A 404 -24.20 -10.50 -8.15
C ILE A 404 -24.32 -9.34 -9.15
N ASP A 405 -23.32 -9.13 -10.01
CA ASP A 405 -23.35 -8.07 -11.03
C ASP A 405 -24.42 -8.34 -12.10
N ASN A 406 -24.69 -9.61 -12.40
CA ASN A 406 -25.76 -10.03 -13.32
C ASN A 406 -27.13 -10.21 -12.63
N GLU A 407 -27.29 -9.81 -11.36
CA GLU A 407 -28.53 -10.00 -10.63
C GLU A 407 -29.64 -9.02 -11.05
N ASP A 408 -30.90 -9.43 -10.92
CA ASP A 408 -32.02 -8.50 -11.01
C ASP A 408 -32.05 -7.63 -9.73
N LYS A 409 -31.66 -6.35 -9.88
CA LYS A 409 -31.61 -5.38 -8.78
C LYS A 409 -32.96 -5.09 -8.11
N ARG A 410 -34.08 -5.43 -8.76
CA ARG A 410 -35.41 -5.36 -8.12
C ARG A 410 -35.63 -6.49 -7.12
N HIS A 411 -35.05 -7.66 -7.38
CA HIS A 411 -35.14 -8.86 -6.57
C HIS A 411 -33.75 -9.47 -6.32
N PRO A 412 -32.91 -8.80 -5.50
CA PRO A 412 -31.53 -9.21 -5.29
C PRO A 412 -31.44 -10.63 -4.74
N VAL A 413 -30.43 -11.36 -5.19
CA VAL A 413 -30.25 -12.78 -4.89
C VAL A 413 -29.79 -12.95 -3.45
N THR A 414 -30.46 -13.81 -2.69
CA THR A 414 -30.11 -14.08 -1.28
C THR A 414 -28.87 -14.98 -1.19
N ASP A 415 -28.15 -14.88 -0.06
CA ASP A 415 -26.97 -15.71 0.22
C ASP A 415 -27.28 -17.22 0.15
N GLU A 416 -28.55 -17.63 0.38
CA GLU A 416 -29.01 -19.01 0.19
C GLU A 416 -29.05 -19.43 -1.28
N LYS A 417 -29.57 -18.56 -2.16
CA LYS A 417 -29.61 -18.82 -3.60
C LYS A 417 -28.21 -18.79 -4.20
N LEU A 418 -27.33 -17.90 -3.75
CA LEU A 418 -25.93 -17.88 -4.19
C LEU A 418 -25.19 -19.18 -3.83
N ALA A 419 -25.45 -19.74 -2.64
CA ALA A 419 -24.91 -21.05 -2.26
C ALA A 419 -25.43 -22.20 -3.16
N LEU A 420 -26.70 -22.14 -3.58
CA LEU A 420 -27.26 -23.12 -4.52
C LEU A 420 -26.64 -23.01 -5.92
N ILE A 421 -26.47 -21.79 -6.45
CA ILE A 421 -25.83 -21.54 -7.75
C ILE A 421 -24.38 -22.04 -7.75
N LEU A 422 -23.64 -21.80 -6.67
CA LEU A 422 -22.28 -22.32 -6.52
C LEU A 422 -22.26 -23.86 -6.46
N LYS A 423 -23.24 -24.47 -5.78
CA LYS A 423 -23.38 -25.92 -5.73
C LYS A 423 -23.70 -26.53 -7.11
N GLU A 424 -24.52 -25.86 -7.92
CA GLU A 424 -24.79 -26.29 -9.30
C GLU A 424 -23.54 -26.23 -10.18
N LYS A 425 -22.62 -25.30 -9.90
CA LYS A 425 -21.31 -25.21 -10.55
C LYS A 425 -20.24 -26.13 -9.93
N SER A 426 -20.63 -27.10 -9.10
CA SER A 426 -19.75 -28.08 -8.42
C SER A 426 -18.87 -27.52 -7.29
N TYR A 427 -19.19 -26.34 -6.75
CA TYR A 427 -18.52 -25.78 -5.57
C TYR A 427 -19.36 -26.00 -4.31
N LEU A 428 -18.87 -26.84 -3.39
CA LEU A 428 -19.51 -27.09 -2.10
C LEU A 428 -19.23 -25.96 -1.11
N VAL A 429 -20.04 -24.90 -1.15
CA VAL A 429 -19.90 -23.76 -0.24
C VAL A 429 -21.14 -23.62 0.65
N ALA A 430 -20.94 -23.57 1.96
CA ALA A 430 -22.03 -23.34 2.91
C ALA A 430 -22.47 -21.86 2.89
N ARG A 431 -23.73 -21.59 3.23
CA ARG A 431 -24.31 -20.23 3.30
C ARG A 431 -23.45 -19.25 4.12
N ARG A 432 -22.93 -19.68 5.28
CA ARG A 432 -22.09 -18.82 6.14
C ARG A 432 -20.77 -18.43 5.46
N THR A 433 -20.19 -19.34 4.67
CA THR A 433 -18.97 -19.09 3.91
C THR A 433 -19.21 -18.11 2.77
N VAL A 434 -20.35 -18.23 2.07
CA VAL A 434 -20.79 -17.25 1.07
C VAL A 434 -20.96 -15.87 1.69
N ALA A 435 -21.61 -15.76 2.85
CA ALA A 435 -21.76 -14.48 3.56
C ALA A 435 -20.40 -13.87 3.94
N LYS A 436 -19.46 -14.69 4.44
CA LYS A 436 -18.09 -14.25 4.75
C LYS A 436 -17.34 -13.75 3.51
N TYR A 437 -17.43 -14.46 2.39
CA TYR A 437 -16.79 -14.04 1.15
C TYR A 437 -17.42 -12.77 0.57
N ARG A 438 -18.75 -12.62 0.68
CA ARG A 438 -19.47 -11.40 0.31
C ARG A 438 -19.02 -10.19 1.13
N GLU A 439 -18.89 -10.35 2.45
CA GLU A 439 -18.37 -9.30 3.34
C GLU A 439 -16.94 -8.91 3.01
N GLN A 440 -16.07 -9.87 2.67
CA GLN A 440 -14.70 -9.59 2.24
C GLN A 440 -14.63 -8.83 0.91
N LEU A 441 -15.62 -9.00 0.03
CA LEU A 441 -15.75 -8.22 -1.21
C LEU A 441 -16.39 -6.84 -1.00
N GLY A 442 -16.79 -6.50 0.23
CA GLY A 442 -17.49 -5.25 0.52
C GLY A 442 -18.91 -5.18 -0.05
N ILE A 443 -19.46 -6.31 -0.52
CA ILE A 443 -20.79 -6.34 -1.12
C ILE A 443 -21.84 -6.39 0.00
N PRO A 444 -22.83 -5.49 0.04
CA PRO A 444 -23.81 -5.47 1.10
C PRO A 444 -24.87 -6.58 0.93
N VAL A 445 -25.65 -6.82 1.99
CA VAL A 445 -26.68 -7.87 2.02
C VAL A 445 -27.75 -7.60 0.95
N ALA A 446 -28.39 -8.64 0.41
CA ALA A 446 -29.41 -8.53 -0.65
C ALA A 446 -30.41 -7.37 -0.43
N ARG A 447 -30.93 -7.16 0.79
CA ARG A 447 -31.85 -6.05 1.10
C ARG A 447 -31.28 -4.67 0.75
N MET A 448 -30.00 -4.45 1.01
CA MET A 448 -29.31 -3.19 0.74
C MET A 448 -28.95 -3.01 -0.74
N ARG A 449 -29.00 -4.08 -1.55
CA ARG A 449 -28.78 -4.04 -3.00
C ARG A 449 -30.06 -3.78 -3.80
N LYS A 450 -31.22 -3.75 -3.15
CA LYS A 450 -32.49 -3.44 -3.80
C LYS A 450 -32.50 -2.01 -4.34
N GLU A 451 -32.87 -1.86 -5.61
CA GLU A 451 -33.16 -0.60 -6.31
C GLU A 451 -34.63 -0.58 -6.78
N LEU A 452 -35.24 0.62 -6.91
CA LEU A 452 -36.66 0.84 -7.28
C LEU A 452 -36.86 1.03 -8.80
#